data_AF-A0A673WVG9-F1
#
_entry.id   AF-A0A673WVG9-F1
#
_cell.length_a   1.000
_cell.length_b   1.000
_cell.length_c   1.000
_cell.angle_alpha   90.00
_cell.angle_beta   90.00
_cell.angle_gamma   90.00
#
_symmetry.space_group_name_H-M   'P 1'
#
loop_
_entity.id
_entity.type
_entity.pdbx_description
1 polymer ?
#
loop_
_entity_poly.entity_id
_entity_poly.type
_entity_poly.pdbx_seq_one_letter_code
_entity_poly.pdbx_strand_id
1 'polypeptide(L)'
;LYAYLIFLVLFQVFSLLIVAIGVYAKVQKATDTFLIDPAVILIVVGVVMFFITFCGCIGALRENIHLLKTFSFSLTLVFLTQLAIAVLDALGKFVNKAIVHYRDDLDLQNLMDYIQREFKCCGWNNYTDWSWNLYFNCTQGNPSSERCAVPYSCCTPVPGEVVINTMCGFGVQTQNYLEATKSIYPVGCADSAVLWIESHLLLVGALALGLSLPQVTHAQGLHTEVEDCS
;
A
#
# COMPACT_ATOMS: atom_id res chain seq x y z
N LEU A 1 2.32 17.50 -30.49
CA LEU A 1 3.30 18.27 -29.69
C LEU A 1 2.65 19.40 -28.87
N TYR A 2 2.05 20.42 -29.50
CA TYR A 2 1.48 21.58 -28.78
C TYR A 2 0.42 21.22 -27.72
N ALA A 3 -0.55 20.36 -28.04
CA ALA A 3 -1.55 19.91 -27.07
C ALA A 3 -0.93 19.20 -25.86
N TYR A 4 0.13 18.41 -26.09
CA TYR A 4 0.88 17.73 -25.03
C TYR A 4 1.66 18.72 -24.15
N LEU A 5 2.32 19.72 -24.73
CA LEU A 5 3.00 20.78 -23.97
C LEU A 5 2.01 21.61 -23.14
N ILE A 6 0.84 21.95 -23.69
CA ILE A 6 -0.23 22.63 -22.96
C ILE A 6 -0.67 21.78 -21.77
N PHE A 7 -0.91 20.48 -21.98
CA PHE A 7 -1.25 19.55 -20.91
C PHE A 7 -0.19 19.55 -19.81
N LEU A 8 1.09 19.36 -20.14
CA LEU A 8 2.17 19.37 -19.14
C LEU A 8 2.28 20.69 -18.37
N VAL A 9 2.09 21.84 -19.03
CA VAL A 9 2.06 23.15 -18.37
C VAL A 9 0.89 23.25 -17.39
N LEU A 10 -0.29 22.72 -17.73
CA LEU A 10 -1.42 22.67 -16.79
C LEU A 10 -1.10 21.82 -15.55
N PHE A 11 -0.47 20.64 -15.73
CA PHE A 11 -0.03 19.83 -14.58
C PHE A 11 1.05 20.52 -13.75
N GLN A 12 1.92 21.32 -14.38
CA GLN A 12 2.90 22.14 -13.66
C GLN A 12 2.22 23.15 -12.74
N VAL A 13 1.22 23.87 -13.26
CA VAL A 13 0.44 24.87 -12.50
C VAL A 13 -0.33 24.20 -11.37
N PHE A 14 -0.96 23.05 -11.64
CA PHE A 14 -1.66 22.28 -10.62
C PHE A 14 -0.73 21.79 -9.50
N SER A 15 0.48 21.35 -9.86
CA SER A 15 1.49 20.93 -8.88
C SER A 15 1.93 22.09 -7.98
N LEU A 16 2.15 23.29 -8.55
CA LEU A 16 2.44 24.50 -7.77
C LEU A 16 1.29 24.89 -6.84
N LEU A 17 0.03 24.75 -7.31
CA LEU A 17 -1.15 25.00 -6.49
C LEU A 17 -1.21 24.03 -5.29
N ILE A 18 -0.94 22.74 -5.50
CA ILE A 18 -0.86 21.74 -4.42
C ILE A 18 0.21 22.13 -3.40
N VAL A 19 1.41 22.50 -3.85
CA VAL A 19 2.50 22.93 -2.95
C VAL A 19 2.08 24.16 -2.15
N ALA A 20 1.46 25.16 -2.79
CA ALA A 20 0.97 26.36 -2.11
C ALA A 20 -0.08 26.04 -1.04
N ILE A 21 -1.04 25.15 -1.34
CA ILE A 21 -2.05 24.67 -0.39
C ILE A 21 -1.39 23.92 0.78
N GLY A 22 -0.43 23.05 0.49
CA GLY A 22 0.30 22.30 1.52
C GLY A 22 1.10 23.21 2.47
N VAL A 23 1.82 24.20 1.93
CA VAL A 23 2.54 25.21 2.73
C VAL A 23 1.57 26.02 3.57
N TYR A 24 0.48 26.49 2.98
CA TYR A 24 -0.54 27.24 3.71
C TYR A 24 -1.15 26.43 4.86
N ALA A 25 -1.51 25.16 4.61
CA ALA A 25 -2.03 24.25 5.62
C ALA A 25 -1.03 24.01 6.75
N LYS A 26 0.27 23.88 6.42
CA LYS A 26 1.32 23.68 7.43
C LYS A 26 1.57 24.92 8.28
N VAL A 27 1.50 26.11 7.70
CA VAL A 27 1.65 27.38 8.45
C VAL A 27 0.50 27.57 9.44
N GLN A 28 -0.73 27.17 9.09
CA GLN A 28 -1.87 27.26 10.00
C GLN A 28 -1.81 26.23 11.13
N LYS A 29 -1.32 25.02 10.85
CA LYS A 29 -1.14 23.96 11.85
C LYS A 29 0.28 23.99 12.41
N ALA A 30 0.47 24.78 13.47
CA ALA A 30 1.70 24.78 14.28
C ALA A 30 1.85 23.48 15.10
N THR A 31 1.88 22.33 14.42
CA THR A 31 2.10 20.99 15.02
C THR A 31 3.50 20.50 14.67
N ASP A 32 4.28 20.16 15.70
CA ASP A 32 5.70 19.77 15.62
C ASP A 32 5.96 18.38 14.99
N THR A 33 4.91 17.62 14.63
CA THR A 33 5.07 16.32 14.00
C THR A 33 5.34 16.50 12.50
N PHE A 34 6.61 16.36 12.09
CA PHE A 34 7.08 16.73 10.75
C PHE A 34 6.83 15.67 9.66
N LEU A 35 6.70 14.38 10.01
CA LEU A 35 6.77 13.29 9.03
C LEU A 35 5.44 12.59 8.70
N ILE A 36 4.38 12.78 9.50
CA ILE A 36 3.05 12.17 9.27
C ILE A 36 1.96 13.26 9.23
N ASP A 37 2.33 14.48 8.84
CA ASP A 37 1.38 15.55 8.62
C ASP A 37 0.86 15.47 7.17
N PRO A 38 -0.45 15.32 6.94
CA PRO A 38 -1.02 15.35 5.59
C PRO A 38 -0.56 16.56 4.76
N ALA A 39 -0.31 17.70 5.39
CA ALA A 39 0.20 18.90 4.72
C ALA A 39 1.62 18.69 4.15
N VAL A 40 2.50 18.01 4.88
CA VAL A 40 3.88 17.73 4.44
C VAL A 40 3.88 16.74 3.29
N ILE A 41 3.03 15.70 3.35
CA ILE A 41 2.87 14.74 2.25
C ILE A 41 2.42 15.46 0.97
N LEU A 42 1.45 16.38 1.06
CA LEU A 42 1.00 17.19 -0.08
C LEU A 42 2.13 18.03 -0.68
N ILE A 43 2.97 18.66 0.16
CA ILE A 43 4.13 19.43 -0.32
C ILE A 43 5.10 18.52 -1.07
N VAL A 44 5.48 17.37 -0.49
CA VAL A 44 6.44 16.44 -1.10
C VAL A 44 5.91 15.92 -2.45
N VAL A 45 4.66 15.47 -2.50
CA VAL A 45 4.03 14.98 -3.73
C VAL A 45 3.98 16.09 -4.79
N GLY A 46 3.59 17.32 -4.41
CA GLY A 46 3.54 18.45 -5.33
C GLY A 46 4.91 18.83 -5.90
N VAL A 47 5.97 18.81 -5.08
CA VAL A 47 7.35 19.09 -5.54
C VAL A 47 7.85 18.00 -6.48
N VAL A 48 7.63 16.72 -6.16
CA VAL A 48 8.02 15.59 -7.04
C VAL A 48 7.31 15.69 -8.39
N MET A 49 6.00 15.92 -8.37
CA MET A 49 5.21 16.11 -9.60
C MET A 49 5.72 17.27 -10.45
N PHE A 50 6.04 18.41 -9.82
CA PHE A 50 6.61 19.58 -10.49
C PHE A 50 7.91 19.26 -11.23
N PHE A 51 8.83 18.50 -10.62
CA PHE A 51 10.08 18.11 -11.27
C PHE A 51 9.86 17.14 -12.43
N ILE A 52 8.97 16.14 -12.26
CA ILE A 52 8.64 15.18 -13.31
C ILE A 52 8.08 15.92 -14.53
N THR A 53 7.10 16.81 -14.35
CA THR A 53 6.47 17.56 -15.45
C THR A 53 7.42 18.58 -16.08
N PHE A 54 8.31 19.20 -15.28
CA PHE A 54 9.35 20.10 -15.80
C PHE A 54 10.35 19.36 -16.71
N CYS A 55 10.81 18.18 -16.29
CA CYS A 55 11.65 17.32 -17.11
C CYS A 55 10.93 16.89 -18.40
N GLY A 56 9.63 16.58 -18.33
CA GLY A 56 8.81 16.28 -19.50
C GLY A 56 8.71 17.45 -20.48
N CYS A 57 8.48 18.66 -19.98
CA CYS A 57 8.43 19.89 -20.80
C CYS A 57 9.76 20.18 -21.49
N ILE A 58 10.86 20.19 -20.73
CA ILE A 58 12.20 20.47 -21.30
C ILE A 58 12.63 19.35 -22.24
N GLY A 59 12.36 18.09 -21.89
CA GLY A 59 12.67 16.94 -22.74
C GLY A 59 11.99 17.03 -24.10
N ALA A 60 10.72 17.45 -24.13
CA ALA A 60 9.98 17.65 -25.37
C ALA A 60 10.43 18.90 -26.16
N LEU A 61 10.76 20.01 -25.49
CA LEU A 61 11.19 21.24 -26.16
C LEU A 61 12.62 21.19 -26.70
N ARG A 62 13.52 20.49 -26.00
CA ARG A 62 14.93 20.32 -26.40
C ARG A 62 15.19 19.04 -27.16
N GLU A 63 14.14 18.27 -27.45
CA GLU A 63 14.21 16.95 -28.10
C GLU A 63 15.26 16.04 -27.42
N ASN A 64 15.40 16.15 -26.09
CA ASN A 64 16.42 15.43 -25.35
C ASN A 64 15.87 14.07 -24.89
N ILE A 65 16.30 13.02 -25.60
CA ILE A 65 15.87 11.65 -25.36
C ILE A 65 16.16 11.16 -23.94
N HIS A 66 17.25 11.59 -23.30
CA HIS A 66 17.57 11.18 -21.93
C HIS A 66 16.59 11.75 -20.91
N LEU A 67 16.17 13.01 -21.08
CA LEU A 67 15.11 13.61 -20.24
C LEU A 67 13.77 12.94 -20.48
N LEU A 68 13.43 12.63 -21.73
CA LEU A 68 12.17 11.96 -22.07
C LEU A 68 12.11 10.52 -21.51
N LYS A 69 13.22 9.78 -21.54
CA LYS A 69 13.34 8.45 -20.91
C LYS A 69 13.15 8.54 -19.39
N THR A 70 13.75 9.53 -18.75
CA THR A 70 13.60 9.76 -17.29
C THR A 70 12.16 10.10 -16.92
N PHE A 71 11.50 10.94 -17.72
CA PHE A 71 10.08 11.26 -17.56
C PHE A 71 9.20 10.00 -17.69
N SER A 72 9.41 9.20 -18.74
CA SER A 72 8.67 7.95 -18.95
C SER A 72 8.84 6.98 -17.78
N PHE A 73 10.09 6.75 -17.35
CA PHE A 73 10.38 5.86 -16.22
C PHE A 73 9.70 6.34 -14.92
N SER A 74 9.72 7.64 -14.66
CA SER A 74 9.07 8.24 -13.50
C SER A 74 7.55 8.03 -13.52
N LEU A 75 6.91 8.17 -14.69
CA LEU A 75 5.47 7.88 -14.84
C LEU A 75 5.15 6.41 -14.60
N THR A 76 5.99 5.48 -15.07
CA THR A 76 5.82 4.04 -14.79
C THR A 76 5.82 3.79 -13.29
N LEU A 77 6.78 4.38 -12.55
CA LEU A 77 6.88 4.22 -11.10
C LEU A 77 5.64 4.77 -10.38
N VAL A 78 5.16 5.95 -10.78
CA VAL A 78 3.93 6.54 -10.22
C VAL A 78 2.72 5.64 -10.48
N PHE A 79 2.59 5.12 -11.70
CA PHE A 79 1.51 4.20 -12.05
C PHE A 79 1.54 2.91 -11.21
N LEU A 80 2.72 2.30 -11.04
CA LEU A 80 2.87 1.11 -10.20
C LEU A 80 2.54 1.38 -8.73
N THR A 81 2.93 2.55 -8.22
CA THR A 81 2.61 2.95 -6.85
C THR A 81 1.10 3.15 -6.67
N GLN A 82 0.44 3.81 -7.63
CA GLN A 82 -1.01 3.97 -7.62
C GLN A 82 -1.74 2.63 -7.71
N LEU A 83 -1.26 1.71 -8.55
CA LEU A 83 -1.81 0.37 -8.66
C LEU A 83 -1.66 -0.40 -7.34
N ALA A 84 -0.50 -0.32 -6.68
CA ALA A 84 -0.28 -0.96 -5.39
C ALA A 84 -1.26 -0.44 -4.32
N ILE A 85 -1.44 0.89 -4.22
CA ILE A 85 -2.41 1.50 -3.29
C ILE A 85 -3.84 1.02 -3.59
N ALA A 86 -4.23 1.00 -4.87
CA ALA A 86 -5.56 0.55 -5.29
C ALA A 86 -5.81 -0.92 -4.96
N VAL A 87 -4.81 -1.78 -5.17
CA VAL A 87 -4.87 -3.21 -4.82
C VAL A 87 -4.97 -3.38 -3.31
N LEU A 88 -4.17 -2.65 -2.52
CA LEU A 88 -4.24 -2.68 -1.06
C LEU A 88 -5.60 -2.23 -0.52
N ASP A 89 -6.19 -1.16 -1.09
CA ASP A 89 -7.54 -0.71 -0.71
C ASP A 89 -8.61 -1.76 -1.05
N ALA A 90 -8.53 -2.38 -2.24
CA ALA A 90 -9.43 -3.45 -2.63
C ALA A 90 -9.28 -4.68 -1.74
N LEU A 91 -8.04 -5.06 -1.39
CA LEU A 91 -7.74 -6.14 -0.45
C LEU A 91 -8.29 -5.83 0.94
N GLY A 92 -8.14 -4.61 1.45
CA GLY A 92 -8.70 -4.23 2.75
C GLY A 92 -10.21 -4.36 2.80
N LYS A 93 -10.92 -3.90 1.75
CA LYS A 93 -12.37 -4.10 1.62
C LYS A 93 -12.75 -5.58 1.58
N PHE A 94 -11.97 -6.39 0.87
CA PHE A 94 -12.16 -7.82 0.79
C PHE A 94 -11.95 -8.51 2.15
N VAL A 95 -10.86 -8.19 2.86
CA VAL A 95 -10.55 -8.75 4.18
C VAL A 95 -11.58 -8.33 5.23
N ASN A 96 -12.05 -7.08 5.19
CA ASN A 96 -13.13 -6.64 6.10
C ASN A 96 -14.39 -7.48 5.91
N LYS A 97 -14.77 -7.74 4.64
CA LYS A 97 -15.87 -8.66 4.32
C LYS A 97 -15.56 -10.08 4.76
N ALA A 98 -14.31 -10.52 4.63
CA ALA A 98 -13.83 -11.83 5.06
C ALA A 98 -13.97 -12.07 6.56
N ILE A 99 -13.62 -11.06 7.36
CA ILE A 99 -13.75 -11.12 8.82
C ILE A 99 -15.22 -11.17 9.23
N VAL A 100 -16.07 -10.32 8.66
CA VAL A 100 -17.51 -10.24 9.00
C VAL A 100 -18.24 -11.56 8.70
N HIS A 101 -17.91 -12.21 7.59
CA HIS A 101 -18.54 -13.47 7.16
C HIS A 101 -17.68 -14.71 7.41
N TYR A 102 -16.70 -14.63 8.30
CA TYR A 102 -15.69 -15.68 8.52
C TYR A 102 -16.30 -17.03 8.89
N ARG A 103 -17.43 -17.05 9.62
CA ARG A 103 -18.14 -18.29 10.00
C ARG A 103 -19.27 -18.68 9.04
N ASP A 104 -19.65 -17.79 8.12
CA ASP A 104 -20.77 -17.99 7.21
C ASP A 104 -20.33 -18.67 5.90
N ASP A 105 -19.06 -18.50 5.52
CA ASP A 105 -18.49 -18.99 4.26
C ASP A 105 -17.16 -19.71 4.50
N LEU A 106 -17.11 -21.01 4.16
CA LEU A 106 -15.95 -21.87 4.38
C LEU A 106 -14.76 -21.50 3.49
N ASP A 107 -14.99 -20.99 2.28
CA ASP A 107 -13.92 -20.59 1.36
C ASP A 107 -13.25 -19.32 1.88
N LEU A 108 -14.06 -18.39 2.38
CA LEU A 108 -13.60 -17.15 3.00
C LEU A 108 -12.81 -17.43 4.29
N GLN A 109 -13.28 -18.40 5.08
CA GLN A 109 -12.59 -18.90 6.26
C GLN A 109 -11.21 -19.46 5.91
N ASN A 110 -11.15 -20.39 4.96
CA ASN A 110 -9.90 -21.05 4.55
C ASN A 110 -8.89 -20.05 3.98
N LEU A 111 -9.36 -19.10 3.18
CA LEU A 111 -8.53 -18.04 2.61
C LEU A 111 -7.97 -17.13 3.69
N MET A 112 -8.79 -16.66 4.62
CA MET A 112 -8.35 -15.82 5.73
C MET A 112 -7.33 -16.56 6.61
N ASP A 113 -7.60 -17.83 6.92
CA ASP A 113 -6.69 -18.68 7.69
C ASP A 113 -5.36 -18.90 6.98
N TYR A 114 -5.36 -19.04 5.66
CA TYR A 114 -4.15 -19.14 4.86
C TYR A 114 -3.34 -17.84 4.92
N ILE A 115 -3.99 -16.69 4.67
CA ILE A 115 -3.34 -15.37 4.69
C ILE A 115 -2.69 -15.10 6.05
N GLN A 116 -3.39 -15.33 7.16
CA GLN A 116 -2.86 -15.05 8.50
C GLN A 116 -1.65 -15.91 8.87
N ARG A 117 -1.66 -17.18 8.46
CA ARG A 117 -0.55 -18.10 8.69
C ARG A 117 0.67 -17.78 7.81
N GLU A 118 0.43 -17.49 6.53
CA GLU A 118 1.49 -17.22 5.56
C GLU A 118 2.19 -15.87 5.85
N PHE A 119 1.39 -14.82 6.07
CA PHE A 119 1.90 -13.46 6.33
C PHE A 119 2.14 -13.17 7.81
N LYS A 120 1.92 -14.15 8.70
CA LYS A 120 2.13 -14.06 10.15
C LYS A 120 1.51 -12.79 10.73
N CYS A 121 0.20 -12.65 10.53
CA CYS A 121 -0.58 -11.47 10.89
C CYS A 121 -1.94 -11.87 11.47
N CYS A 122 -2.63 -10.93 12.10
CA CYS A 122 -3.97 -11.14 12.64
C CYS A 122 -4.85 -9.89 12.42
N GLY A 123 -6.03 -10.10 11.83
CA GLY A 123 -6.91 -9.01 11.38
C GLY A 123 -6.36 -8.27 10.15
N TRP A 124 -6.93 -7.10 9.83
CA TRP A 124 -6.47 -6.29 8.69
C TRP A 124 -5.46 -5.24 9.16
N ASN A 125 -5.88 -4.34 10.05
CA ASN A 125 -5.04 -3.36 10.71
C ASN A 125 -4.53 -3.87 12.06
N ASN A 126 -5.36 -4.62 12.80
CA ASN A 126 -5.03 -5.08 14.15
C ASN A 126 -5.81 -6.35 14.52
N TYR A 127 -5.32 -7.12 15.49
CA TYR A 127 -6.00 -8.32 15.99
C TYR A 127 -7.39 -8.04 16.57
N THR A 128 -7.67 -6.81 16.97
CA THR A 128 -8.99 -6.36 17.47
C THR A 128 -10.04 -6.25 16.37
N ASP A 129 -9.66 -6.24 15.09
CA ASP A 129 -10.60 -6.19 13.96
C ASP A 129 -11.55 -7.40 13.94
N TRP A 130 -11.14 -8.49 14.58
CA TRP A 130 -11.99 -9.65 14.83
C TRP A 130 -13.28 -9.32 15.60
N SER A 131 -13.34 -8.19 16.32
CA SER A 131 -14.58 -7.71 16.91
C SER A 131 -15.67 -7.35 15.89
N TRP A 132 -15.36 -7.21 14.60
CA TRP A 132 -16.38 -7.01 13.56
C TRP A 132 -17.19 -8.27 13.26
N ASN A 133 -16.66 -9.45 13.59
CA ASN A 133 -17.38 -10.71 13.42
C ASN A 133 -18.33 -10.96 14.61
N LEU A 134 -19.56 -11.41 14.32
CA LEU A 134 -20.59 -11.65 15.33
C LEU A 134 -20.14 -12.61 16.45
N TYR A 135 -19.38 -13.66 16.11
CA TYR A 135 -18.96 -14.69 17.07
C TYR A 135 -17.78 -14.26 17.95
N PHE A 136 -16.92 -13.38 17.45
CA PHE A 136 -15.71 -12.93 18.16
C PHE A 136 -15.89 -11.58 18.87
N ASN A 137 -16.98 -10.86 18.55
CA ASN A 137 -17.29 -9.55 19.10
C ASN A 137 -17.26 -9.52 20.64
N CYS A 138 -16.48 -8.59 21.21
CA CYS A 138 -16.22 -8.48 22.65
C CYS A 138 -17.36 -7.93 23.53
N THR A 139 -18.54 -7.66 22.97
CA THR A 139 -19.65 -7.07 23.75
C THR A 139 -20.10 -8.00 24.88
N GLN A 140 -20.34 -7.45 26.07
CA GLN A 140 -20.67 -8.27 27.26
C GLN A 140 -21.92 -9.16 27.08
N GLY A 141 -22.87 -8.75 26.25
CA GLY A 141 -24.08 -9.51 25.94
C GLY A 141 -23.92 -10.60 24.87
N ASN A 142 -22.73 -10.77 24.28
CA ASN A 142 -22.51 -11.80 23.26
C ASN A 142 -22.46 -13.20 23.89
N PRO A 143 -23.37 -14.13 23.52
CA PRO A 143 -23.42 -15.48 24.10
C PRO A 143 -22.38 -16.44 23.48
N SER A 144 -21.66 -16.02 22.44
CA SER A 144 -20.66 -16.84 21.76
C SER A 144 -19.57 -17.30 22.72
N SER A 145 -19.21 -18.58 22.65
CA SER A 145 -18.05 -19.15 23.36
C SER A 145 -16.73 -18.53 22.89
N GLU A 146 -16.67 -18.04 21.66
CA GLU A 146 -15.49 -17.41 21.05
C GLU A 146 -15.43 -15.89 21.30
N ARG A 147 -16.28 -15.37 22.19
CA ARG A 147 -16.30 -13.94 22.53
C ARG A 147 -14.91 -13.47 22.96
N CYS A 148 -14.47 -12.33 22.43
CA CYS A 148 -13.14 -11.77 22.65
C CYS A 148 -11.97 -12.67 22.23
N ALA A 149 -12.22 -13.69 21.42
CA ALA A 149 -11.18 -14.52 20.86
C ALA A 149 -10.74 -14.05 19.47
N VAL A 150 -9.60 -14.53 19.00
CA VAL A 150 -9.21 -14.50 17.59
C VAL A 150 -9.13 -15.94 17.06
N PRO A 151 -9.23 -16.16 15.75
CA PRO A 151 -9.09 -17.51 15.19
C PRO A 151 -7.72 -18.11 15.44
N TYR A 152 -7.66 -19.44 15.39
CA TYR A 152 -6.43 -20.20 15.60
C TYR A 152 -5.35 -19.90 14.55
N SER A 153 -5.72 -19.40 13.37
CA SER A 153 -4.78 -19.00 12.31
C SER A 153 -3.91 -17.80 12.69
N CYS A 154 -4.32 -17.00 13.68
CA CYS A 154 -3.49 -15.96 14.29
C CYS A 154 -2.43 -16.51 15.27
N CYS A 155 -2.53 -17.77 15.69
CA CYS A 155 -1.66 -18.33 16.71
C CYS A 155 -0.20 -18.46 16.26
N THR A 156 0.70 -18.16 17.19
CA THR A 156 2.12 -18.47 17.03
C THR A 156 2.39 -19.93 17.43
N PRO A 157 3.31 -20.63 16.75
CA PRO A 157 3.75 -21.95 17.18
C PRO A 157 4.58 -21.84 18.48
N VAL A 158 4.30 -22.72 19.45
CA VAL A 158 5.04 -22.76 20.71
C VAL A 158 6.42 -23.38 20.48
N PRO A 159 7.53 -22.78 20.96
CA PRO A 159 8.86 -23.34 20.79
C PRO A 159 8.97 -24.76 21.37
N GLY A 160 9.30 -25.74 20.52
CA GLY A 160 9.44 -27.15 20.91
C GLY A 160 8.19 -28.00 20.72
N GLU A 161 7.07 -27.41 20.31
CA GLU A 161 5.84 -28.13 19.97
C GLU A 161 5.56 -28.03 18.47
N VAL A 162 5.22 -29.16 17.86
CA VAL A 162 4.85 -29.25 16.42
C VAL A 162 3.39 -28.91 16.17
N VAL A 163 2.56 -28.87 17.22
CA VAL A 163 1.11 -28.69 17.14
C VAL A 163 0.74 -27.30 17.65
N ILE A 164 0.00 -26.54 16.86
CA ILE A 164 -0.51 -25.22 17.25
C ILE A 164 -1.65 -25.41 18.25
N ASN A 165 -1.57 -24.72 19.40
CA ASN A 165 -2.66 -24.69 20.36
C ASN A 165 -3.86 -23.93 19.75
N THR A 166 -4.90 -24.67 19.36
CA THR A 166 -6.11 -24.10 18.75
C THR A 166 -6.92 -23.22 19.70
N MET A 167 -6.64 -23.27 21.01
CA MET A 167 -7.23 -22.40 22.03
C MET A 167 -6.39 -21.16 22.34
N CYS A 168 -5.28 -20.90 21.64
CA CYS A 168 -4.40 -19.77 21.97
C CYS A 168 -5.11 -18.40 21.88
N GLY A 169 -6.12 -18.31 21.01
CA GLY A 169 -6.80 -17.05 20.68
C GLY A 169 -7.85 -16.62 21.70
N PHE A 170 -8.23 -17.46 22.68
CA PHE A 170 -9.30 -17.17 23.62
C PHE A 170 -8.97 -15.99 24.54
N GLY A 171 -9.86 -14.99 24.56
CA GLY A 171 -9.71 -13.81 25.42
C GLY A 171 -8.54 -12.90 25.05
N VAL A 172 -7.88 -13.10 23.91
CA VAL A 172 -6.70 -12.30 23.53
C VAL A 172 -7.09 -10.86 23.21
N GLN A 173 -8.31 -10.61 22.73
CA GLN A 173 -8.77 -9.24 22.43
C GLN A 173 -8.84 -8.32 23.67
N THR A 174 -8.87 -8.87 24.89
CA THR A 174 -8.84 -8.07 26.14
C THR A 174 -7.43 -7.85 26.70
N GLN A 175 -6.42 -8.49 26.10
CA GLN A 175 -5.03 -8.37 26.52
C GLN A 175 -4.35 -7.16 25.89
N ASN A 176 -3.26 -6.71 26.51
CA ASN A 176 -2.41 -5.69 25.92
C ASN A 176 -1.58 -6.27 24.77
N TYR A 177 -1.13 -5.42 23.83
CA TYR A 177 -0.35 -5.82 22.66
C TYR A 177 0.88 -6.71 23.00
N LEU A 178 1.60 -6.37 24.08
CA LEU A 178 2.77 -7.12 24.54
C LEU A 178 2.44 -8.53 25.05
N GLU A 179 1.25 -8.70 25.63
CA GLU A 179 0.78 -10.00 26.11
C GLU A 179 0.27 -10.84 24.94
N ALA A 180 -0.50 -10.22 24.03
CA ALA A 180 -0.99 -10.85 22.82
C ALA A 180 0.16 -11.38 21.94
N THR A 181 1.29 -10.66 21.87
CA THR A 181 2.49 -11.08 21.10
C THR A 181 3.06 -12.43 21.56
N LYS A 182 2.78 -12.87 22.81
CA LYS A 182 3.27 -14.15 23.33
C LYS A 182 2.50 -15.35 22.81
N SER A 183 1.27 -15.16 22.33
CA SER A 183 0.37 -16.24 21.88
C SER A 183 0.00 -16.13 20.42
N ILE A 184 -0.08 -14.92 19.86
CA ILE A 184 -0.51 -14.65 18.48
C ILE A 184 0.45 -13.73 17.74
N TYR A 185 0.23 -13.56 16.45
CA TYR A 185 0.82 -12.48 15.65
C TYR A 185 -0.10 -11.24 15.66
N PRO A 186 0.04 -10.27 16.58
CA PRO A 186 -0.92 -9.18 16.73
C PRO A 186 -0.85 -8.10 15.63
N VAL A 187 0.18 -8.15 14.77
CA VAL A 187 0.35 -7.22 13.66
C VAL A 187 -0.75 -7.40 12.61
N GLY A 188 -1.28 -6.31 12.07
CA GLY A 188 -2.27 -6.36 11.00
C GLY A 188 -1.68 -6.88 9.68
N CYS A 189 -2.49 -7.57 8.89
CA CYS A 189 -2.05 -8.07 7.59
C CYS A 189 -1.71 -6.96 6.58
N ALA A 190 -2.27 -5.75 6.73
CA ALA A 190 -1.87 -4.59 5.94
C ALA A 190 -0.40 -4.21 6.18
N ASP A 191 0.01 -4.15 7.45
CA ASP A 191 1.39 -3.84 7.83
C ASP A 191 2.35 -4.96 7.40
N SER A 192 1.97 -6.23 7.58
CA SER A 192 2.75 -7.36 7.08
C SER A 192 2.94 -7.34 5.56
N ALA A 193 1.95 -6.89 4.79
CA ALA A 193 2.08 -6.75 3.35
C ALA A 193 3.10 -5.66 2.98
N VAL A 194 3.10 -4.53 3.70
CA VAL A 194 4.09 -3.46 3.50
C VAL A 194 5.50 -3.95 3.85
N LEU A 195 5.67 -4.65 4.97
CA LEU A 195 6.95 -5.23 5.38
C LEU A 195 7.45 -6.28 4.38
N TRP A 196 6.54 -7.06 3.78
CA TRP A 196 6.90 -7.99 2.72
C TRP A 196 7.44 -7.26 1.48
N ILE A 197 6.84 -6.14 1.10
CA ILE A 197 7.32 -5.30 -0.01
C ILE A 197 8.71 -4.73 0.32
N GLU A 198 8.91 -4.19 1.52
CA GLU A 198 10.20 -3.64 1.94
C GLU A 198 11.32 -4.70 1.92
N SER A 199 11.03 -5.91 2.38
CA SER A 199 11.99 -7.02 2.36
C SER A 199 12.30 -7.53 0.94
N HIS A 200 11.41 -7.30 -0.03
CA HIS A 200 11.57 -7.74 -1.43
C HIS A 200 11.77 -6.57 -2.40
N LEU A 201 12.28 -5.43 -1.92
CA LEU A 201 12.43 -4.22 -2.71
C LEU A 201 13.21 -4.41 -4.02
N LEU A 202 14.23 -5.28 -4.03
CA LEU A 202 15.00 -5.59 -5.25
C LEU A 202 14.15 -6.29 -6.31
N LEU A 203 13.28 -7.22 -5.91
CA LEU A 203 12.41 -7.95 -6.81
C LEU A 203 11.34 -7.01 -7.38
N VAL A 204 10.72 -6.20 -6.52
CA VAL A 204 9.76 -5.16 -6.93
C VAL A 204 10.42 -4.15 -7.87
N GLY A 205 11.65 -3.72 -7.55
CA GLY A 205 12.44 -2.83 -8.40
C GLY A 205 12.77 -3.44 -9.77
N ALA A 206 13.14 -4.73 -9.82
CA ALA A 206 13.39 -5.44 -11.07
C ALA A 206 12.12 -5.58 -11.93
N LEU A 207 10.96 -5.87 -11.31
CA LEU A 207 9.67 -5.90 -12.01
C LEU A 207 9.31 -4.52 -12.57
N ALA A 208 9.49 -3.46 -11.78
CA ALA A 208 9.24 -2.10 -12.23
C ALA A 208 10.13 -1.71 -13.43
N LEU A 209 11.42 -2.06 -13.37
CA LEU A 209 12.35 -1.87 -14.48
C LEU A 209 11.94 -2.69 -15.71
N GLY A 210 11.57 -3.96 -15.53
CA GLY A 210 11.09 -4.83 -16.61
C GLY A 210 9.84 -4.29 -17.30
N LEU A 211 8.87 -3.79 -16.53
CA LEU A 211 7.64 -3.17 -17.07
C LEU A 211 7.91 -1.84 -17.77
N SER A 212 8.99 -1.14 -17.42
CA SER A 212 9.40 0.10 -18.10
C SER A 212 10.07 -0.15 -19.45
N LEU A 213 10.68 -1.33 -19.69
CA LEU A 213 11.42 -1.62 -20.92
C LEU A 213 10.57 -1.50 -22.20
N PRO A 214 9.34 -2.05 -22.29
CA PRO A 214 8.48 -1.89 -23.47
C PRO A 214 8.15 -0.43 -23.80
N GLN A 215 7.96 0.40 -22.77
CA GLN A 215 7.67 1.83 -22.93
C GLN A 215 8.89 2.57 -23.51
N VAL A 216 10.11 2.17 -23.11
CA VAL A 216 11.36 2.74 -23.59
C VAL A 216 11.72 2.25 -25.00
N THR A 217 11.47 0.97 -25.33
CA THR A 217 11.71 0.43 -26.67
C THR A 217 10.76 1.04 -27.70
N HIS A 218 9.50 1.30 -27.34
CA HIS A 218 8.56 2.01 -28.22
C HIS A 218 9.01 3.46 -28.47
N ALA A 219 9.59 4.12 -27.46
CA ALA A 219 10.17 5.46 -27.63
C ALA A 219 11.44 5.44 -28.51
N GLN A 220 12.23 4.37 -28.48
CA GLN A 220 13.42 4.20 -29.34
C GLN A 220 13.06 3.81 -30.79
N GLY A 221 12.04 2.98 -30.99
CA GLY A 221 11.54 2.63 -32.33
C GLY A 221 11.08 3.85 -33.12
N LEU A 222 10.40 4.79 -32.44
CA LEU A 222 9.96 6.05 -33.04
C LEU A 222 11.15 6.97 -33.42
N HIS A 223 12.29 6.88 -32.73
CA HIS A 223 13.48 7.66 -33.08
C HIS A 223 14.22 7.06 -34.28
N THR A 224 14.32 5.73 -34.36
CA THR A 224 14.92 5.05 -35.51
C THR A 224 14.12 5.25 -36.80
N GLU A 225 12.78 5.31 -36.73
CA GLU A 225 11.95 5.62 -37.92
C GLU A 225 12.10 7.08 -38.38
N VAL A 226 12.43 8.02 -37.49
CA VAL A 226 12.66 9.44 -37.84
C VAL A 226 14.05 9.65 -38.45
N GLU A 227 15.09 8.96 -37.95
CA GLU A 227 16.43 8.98 -38.58
C GLU A 227 16.45 8.30 -39.95
N ASP A 228 15.60 7.31 -40.20
CA ASP A 228 15.51 6.62 -41.51
C ASP A 228 14.68 7.42 -42.55
N CYS A 229 14.10 8.55 -42.15
CA CYS A 229 13.31 9.46 -43.01
C CYS A 229 13.97 10.85 -43.21
N SER A 230 15.18 11.09 -42.69
CA SER A 230 15.98 12.31 -42.90
C SER A 230 17.20 12.06 -43.78
#